data_AF-A0A3M1GKJ8-F1
#
_entry.id   AF-A0A3M1GKJ8-F1
#
_cell.length_a   1.000
_cell.length_b   1.000
_cell.length_c   1.000
_cell.angle_alpha   90.00
_cell.angle_beta   90.00
_cell.angle_gamma   90.00
#
_symmetry.space_group_name_H-M   'P 1'
#
loop_
_entity.id
_entity.type
_entity.pdbx_description
1 polymer ?
#
loop_
_entity_poly.entity_id
_entity_poly.type
_entity_poly.pdbx_seq_one_letter_code
_entity_poly.pdbx_strand_id
1 'polypeptide(L)'
;WGLLDQFSKEPLVQKELERRGLKGFELRMRTRAEDDPVVAAASVCARAEFVRVIKRLSDKLGEPLLKGASARVKEQGAKIVEKFGARALGEFAKLHFRTAYQILEAAGRLDELPLPKPPPAWRHTA
;
A
#
# COMPACT_ATOMS: atom_id res chain seq x y z
N TRP A 1 -10.88 -18.60 18.46
CA TRP A 1 -10.07 -18.66 17.23
C TRP A 1 -10.42 -17.47 16.35
N GLY A 2 -9.53 -17.04 15.46
CA GLY A 2 -9.77 -15.99 14.48
C GLY A 2 -9.86 -16.56 13.06
N LEU A 3 -10.59 -15.87 12.19
CA LEU A 3 -10.67 -16.17 10.77
C LEU A 3 -10.02 -15.04 9.97
N LEU A 4 -9.17 -15.39 9.00
CA LEU A 4 -8.51 -14.45 8.12
C LEU A 4 -8.69 -14.88 6.66
N ASP A 5 -9.02 -13.92 5.80
CA ASP A 5 -9.02 -14.15 4.36
C ASP A 5 -7.60 -14.40 3.86
N GLN A 6 -7.41 -15.54 3.21
CA GLN A 6 -6.10 -16.04 2.86
C GLN A 6 -5.48 -15.25 1.72
N PHE A 7 -4.43 -14.47 2.04
CA PHE A 7 -3.65 -13.72 1.05
C PHE A 7 -2.31 -14.36 0.69
N SER A 8 -1.92 -15.46 1.36
CA SER A 8 -0.69 -16.21 1.08
C SER A 8 -0.89 -17.70 1.37
N LYS A 9 -0.15 -18.56 0.65
CA LYS A 9 -0.06 -20.00 0.94
C LYS A 9 0.87 -20.27 2.12
N GLU A 10 1.83 -19.39 2.36
CA GLU A 10 2.72 -19.48 3.51
C GLU A 10 2.03 -18.99 4.79
N PRO A 11 2.32 -19.59 5.96
CA PRO A 11 1.71 -19.22 7.23
C PRO A 11 2.37 -17.96 7.83
N LEU A 12 2.45 -16.88 7.03
CA LEU A 12 3.16 -15.65 7.38
C LEU A 12 2.61 -15.01 8.65
N VAL A 13 1.28 -14.97 8.78
CA VAL A 13 0.63 -14.33 9.93
C VAL A 13 0.78 -15.17 11.18
N GLN A 14 0.63 -16.50 11.09
CA GLN A 14 0.85 -17.39 12.23
C GLN A 14 2.28 -17.27 12.78
N LYS A 15 3.28 -17.32 11.90
CA LYS A 15 4.69 -17.10 12.26
C LYS A 15 4.90 -15.74 12.93
N GLU A 16 4.24 -14.69 12.43
CA GLU A 16 4.33 -13.36 13.04
C GLU A 16 3.66 -13.29 14.42
N LEU A 17 2.52 -13.95 14.62
CA LEU A 17 1.86 -14.04 15.93
C LEU A 17 2.75 -14.77 16.96
N GLU A 18 3.35 -15.88 16.56
CA GLU A 18 4.33 -16.62 17.38
C GLU A 18 5.53 -15.75 17.74
N ARG A 19 6.12 -15.06 16.75
CA ARG A 19 7.24 -14.12 16.94
C ARG A 19 6.91 -13.01 17.93
N ARG A 20 5.66 -12.54 17.94
CA ARG A 20 5.14 -11.54 18.89
C ARG A 20 4.76 -12.11 20.25
N GLY A 21 4.92 -13.41 20.47
CA GLY A 21 4.58 -14.07 21.74
C GLY A 21 3.09 -14.35 21.95
N LEU A 22 2.25 -14.20 20.92
CA LEU A 22 0.82 -14.52 20.98
C LEU A 22 0.62 -16.03 20.82
N LYS A 23 0.94 -16.77 21.89
CA LYS A 23 0.75 -18.22 21.98
C LYS A 23 -0.70 -18.55 22.38
N GLY A 24 -1.25 -19.62 21.80
CA GLY A 24 -2.60 -20.10 22.13
C GLY A 24 -3.76 -19.44 21.38
N PHE A 25 -3.48 -18.50 20.47
CA PHE A 25 -4.49 -17.99 19.55
C PHE A 25 -4.54 -18.84 18.28
N GLU A 26 -5.61 -19.62 18.12
CA GLU A 26 -5.84 -20.36 16.88
C GLU A 26 -6.28 -19.39 15.78
N LEU A 27 -5.42 -19.19 14.76
CA LEU A 27 -5.73 -18.44 13.55
C LEU A 27 -5.98 -19.39 12.38
N ARG A 28 -7.22 -19.39 11.87
CA ARG A 28 -7.61 -20.12 10.67
C ARG A 28 -7.56 -19.20 9.45
N MET A 29 -7.12 -19.73 8.32
CA MET A 29 -7.07 -19.02 7.04
C MET A 29 -7.75 -19.85 5.96
N ARG A 30 -8.58 -19.22 5.13
CA ARG A 30 -9.14 -19.82 3.92
C ARG A 30 -9.30 -18.74 2.86
N THR A 31 -9.29 -19.15 1.59
CA THR A 31 -9.71 -18.26 0.51
C THR A 31 -11.21 -18.01 0.58
N ARG A 32 -11.66 -16.84 0.11
CA ARG A 32 -13.07 -16.43 0.15
C ARG A 32 -13.63 -16.44 1.57
N ALA A 33 -12.83 -15.99 2.54
CA ALA A 33 -13.28 -16.01 3.92
C ALA A 33 -14.44 -15.03 4.17
N GLU A 34 -14.66 -14.06 3.28
CA GLU A 34 -15.79 -13.12 3.28
C GLU A 34 -17.18 -13.78 3.20
N ASP A 35 -17.29 -15.07 2.84
CA ASP A 35 -18.53 -15.83 3.00
C ASP A 35 -18.95 -15.95 4.47
N ASP A 36 -18.00 -15.76 5.41
CA ASP A 36 -18.28 -15.60 6.84
C ASP A 36 -18.65 -14.14 7.16
N PRO A 37 -19.82 -13.87 7.79
CA PRO A 37 -20.27 -12.52 8.12
C PRO A 37 -19.27 -11.68 8.93
N VAL A 38 -18.44 -12.31 9.77
CA VAL A 38 -17.44 -11.61 10.59
C VAL A 38 -16.32 -11.06 9.71
N VAL A 39 -15.85 -11.84 8.73
CA VAL A 39 -14.82 -11.41 7.78
C VAL A 39 -15.38 -10.39 6.77
N ALA A 40 -16.64 -10.56 6.36
CA ALA A 40 -17.33 -9.56 5.55
C ALA A 40 -17.41 -8.21 6.28
N ALA A 41 -17.82 -8.22 7.56
CA ALA A 41 -17.88 -7.00 8.37
C ALA A 41 -16.49 -6.35 8.55
N ALA A 42 -15.46 -7.15 8.82
CA ALA A 42 -14.08 -6.66 8.89
C ALA A 42 -13.64 -6.00 7.56
N SER A 43 -14.01 -6.58 6.42
CA SER A 43 -13.71 -6.05 5.09
C SER A 43 -14.42 -4.71 4.82
N VAL A 44 -15.68 -4.55 5.28
CA VAL A 44 -16.41 -3.29 5.21
C VAL A 44 -15.73 -2.22 6.05
N CYS A 45 -15.34 -2.54 7.30
CA CYS A 45 -14.61 -1.62 8.17
C CYS A 45 -13.28 -1.18 7.55
N ALA A 46 -12.50 -2.12 7.01
CA ALA A 46 -11.23 -1.81 6.34
C ALA A 46 -11.43 -0.89 5.12
N ARG A 47 -12.48 -1.13 4.32
CA ARG A 47 -12.81 -0.29 3.16
C ARG A 47 -13.28 1.11 3.57
N ALA A 48 -14.12 1.20 4.60
CA ALA A 48 -14.57 2.48 5.14
C ALA A 48 -13.37 3.32 5.61
N GLU A 49 -12.42 2.70 6.32
CA GLU A 49 -11.22 3.40 6.77
C GLU A 49 -10.31 3.80 5.62
N PHE A 50 -10.14 2.95 4.61
CA PHE A 50 -9.42 3.31 3.39
C PHE A 50 -9.99 4.58 2.74
N VAL A 51 -11.32 4.67 2.60
CA VAL A 51 -11.97 5.86 2.04
C VAL A 51 -11.72 7.11 2.90
N ARG A 52 -11.81 7.00 4.23
CA ARG A 52 -11.54 8.11 5.15
C ARG A 52 -10.10 8.59 5.06
N VAL A 53 -9.13 7.68 5.03
CA VAL A 53 -7.71 8.02 4.91
C VAL A 53 -7.43 8.69 3.56
N ILE A 54 -7.97 8.19 2.45
CA ILE A 54 -7.81 8.82 1.14
C ILE A 54 -8.42 10.23 1.14
N LYS A 55 -9.59 10.42 1.75
CA LYS A 55 -10.18 11.76 1.91
C LYS A 55 -9.25 12.68 2.69
N ARG A 56 -8.77 12.26 3.86
CA ARG A 56 -7.84 13.06 4.69
C ARG A 56 -6.56 13.45 3.94
N LEU A 57 -5.99 12.51 3.19
CA LEU A 57 -4.81 12.79 2.37
C LEU A 57 -5.12 13.74 1.21
N SER A 58 -6.31 13.62 0.60
CA SER A 58 -6.77 14.56 -0.42
C SER A 58 -6.94 15.97 0.14
N ASP A 59 -7.53 16.08 1.34
CA ASP A 59 -7.68 17.36 2.05
C ASP A 59 -6.30 17.98 2.36
N LYS A 60 -5.32 17.19 2.78
CA LYS A 60 -3.94 17.64 3.02
C LYS A 60 -3.24 18.10 1.73
N LEU A 61 -3.49 17.40 0.61
CA LEU A 61 -2.95 17.74 -0.70
C LEU A 61 -3.58 19.03 -1.26
N GLY A 62 -4.86 19.26 -0.96
CA GLY A 62 -5.69 20.32 -1.51
C GLY A 62 -6.43 19.94 -2.80
N GLU A 63 -6.36 18.67 -3.21
CA GLU A 63 -7.06 18.11 -4.37
C GLU A 63 -7.25 16.58 -4.18
N PRO A 64 -8.13 15.93 -4.97
CA PRO A 64 -8.33 14.48 -4.87
C PRO A 64 -7.04 13.68 -5.09
N LEU A 65 -6.64 12.87 -4.11
CA LEU A 65 -5.50 11.96 -4.23
C LEU A 65 -5.89 10.78 -5.14
N LEU A 66 -5.20 10.66 -6.27
CA LEU A 66 -5.38 9.59 -7.22
C LEU A 66 -4.81 8.26 -6.69
N LYS A 67 -5.48 7.16 -7.03
CA LYS A 67 -5.13 5.81 -6.57
C LYS A 67 -4.50 5.00 -7.70
N GLY A 68 -3.61 4.08 -7.35
CA GLY A 68 -3.01 3.13 -8.29
C GLY A 68 -1.61 3.55 -8.75
N ALA A 69 -1.29 3.31 -10.02
CA ALA A 69 0.04 3.53 -10.60
C ALA A 69 0.01 4.03 -12.07
N SER A 70 -1.09 4.68 -12.47
CA SER A 70 -1.26 5.21 -13.83
C SER A 70 -0.35 6.40 -14.12
N ALA A 71 -0.27 6.84 -15.38
CA ALA A 71 0.46 8.05 -15.76
C ALA A 71 0.00 9.28 -14.96
N ARG A 72 -1.32 9.45 -14.82
CA ARG A 72 -1.92 10.54 -14.02
C ARG A 72 -1.51 10.50 -12.54
N VAL A 73 -1.36 9.30 -11.96
CA VAL A 73 -0.85 9.17 -10.57
C VAL A 73 0.61 9.63 -10.48
N LYS A 74 1.44 9.34 -11.49
CA LYS A 74 2.83 9.80 -11.53
C LYS A 74 2.93 11.31 -11.70
N GLU A 75 2.10 11.88 -12.57
CA GLU A 75 2.00 13.34 -12.75
C GLU A 75 1.61 14.03 -11.45
N GLN A 76 0.59 13.53 -10.74
CA GLN A 76 0.23 14.06 -9.43
C GLN A 76 1.34 13.87 -8.40
N GLY A 77 2.03 12.73 -8.42
CA GLY A 77 3.21 12.49 -7.58
C GLY A 77 4.32 13.51 -7.81
N ALA A 78 4.60 13.87 -9.06
CA ALA A 78 5.57 14.90 -9.40
C ALA A 78 5.15 16.27 -8.83
N LYS A 79 3.87 16.63 -8.96
CA LYS A 79 3.32 17.87 -8.35
C LYS A 79 3.43 17.88 -6.83
N ILE A 80 3.23 16.74 -6.17
CA ILE A 80 3.43 16.60 -4.72
C ILE A 80 4.87 16.89 -4.34
N VAL A 81 5.83 16.33 -5.08
CA VAL A 81 7.26 16.54 -4.86
C VAL A 81 7.66 18.00 -5.11
N GLU A 82 7.13 18.62 -6.17
CA GLU A 82 7.35 20.04 -6.46
C GLU A 82 6.80 20.95 -5.36
N LYS A 83 5.57 20.69 -4.90
CA LYS A 83 4.87 21.52 -3.91
C LYS A 83 5.37 21.36 -2.49
N PHE A 84 5.74 20.13 -2.09
CA PHE A 84 6.02 19.78 -0.69
C PHE A 84 7.41 19.17 -0.46
N GLY A 85 8.20 18.98 -1.52
CA GLY A 85 9.52 18.35 -1.46
C GLY A 85 9.48 16.83 -1.58
N ALA A 86 10.63 16.22 -1.92
CA ALA A 86 10.73 14.78 -2.17
C ALA A 86 10.33 13.93 -0.96
N ARG A 87 10.74 14.32 0.25
CA ARG A 87 10.45 13.59 1.49
C ARG A 87 8.95 13.52 1.80
N ALA A 88 8.18 14.55 1.43
CA ALA A 88 6.73 14.58 1.64
C ALA A 88 6.00 13.51 0.83
N LEU A 89 6.58 12.99 -0.25
CA LEU A 89 6.01 11.89 -1.02
C LEU A 89 5.70 10.66 -0.15
N GLY A 90 6.49 10.41 0.89
CA GLY A 90 6.28 9.30 1.83
C GLY A 90 4.99 9.39 2.64
N GLU A 91 4.38 10.56 2.72
CA GLU A 91 3.09 10.75 3.39
C GLU A 91 1.91 10.35 2.50
N PHE A 92 2.09 10.39 1.17
CA PHE A 92 1.03 10.13 0.18
C PHE A 92 1.21 8.80 -0.55
N ALA A 93 2.44 8.26 -0.60
CA ALA A 93 2.79 7.11 -1.42
C ALA A 93 3.67 6.09 -0.69
N LYS A 94 3.60 4.84 -1.14
CA LYS A 94 4.51 3.77 -0.72
C LYS A 94 5.83 3.92 -1.46
N LEU A 95 6.88 4.31 -0.74
CA LEU A 95 8.19 4.63 -1.34
C LEU A 95 8.91 3.43 -1.98
N HIS A 96 8.62 2.20 -1.55
CA HIS A 96 9.24 0.99 -2.13
C HIS A 96 8.62 0.57 -3.47
N PHE A 97 7.59 1.27 -3.96
CA PHE A 97 7.01 0.97 -5.27
C PHE A 97 7.83 1.62 -6.39
N ARG A 98 7.94 0.92 -7.53
CA ARG A 98 8.55 1.47 -8.76
C ARG A 98 7.99 2.85 -9.14
N THR A 99 6.70 3.08 -8.89
CA THR A 99 6.04 4.38 -9.14
C THR A 99 6.71 5.52 -8.39
N ALA A 100 7.09 5.33 -7.12
CA ALA A 100 7.76 6.38 -6.33
C ALA A 100 9.16 6.69 -6.88
N TYR A 101 9.91 5.66 -7.26
CA TYR A 101 11.19 5.83 -7.96
C TYR A 101 11.04 6.65 -9.24
N GLN A 102 10.06 6.31 -10.10
CA GLN A 102 9.81 7.01 -11.35
C GLN A 102 9.39 8.47 -11.14
N ILE A 103 8.64 8.76 -10.09
CA ILE A 103 8.26 10.13 -9.72
C ILE A 103 9.50 10.95 -9.35
N LEU A 104 10.36 10.43 -8.47
CA LEU A 104 11.57 11.14 -8.04
C LEU A 104 12.62 11.24 -9.15
N GLU A 105 12.72 10.23 -10.02
CA GLU A 105 13.59 10.25 -11.20
C GLU A 105 13.17 11.37 -12.16
N ALA A 106 11.88 11.44 -12.49
CA ALA A 106 11.34 12.49 -13.35
C ALA A 106 11.46 13.89 -12.73
N ALA A 107 11.42 13.98 -11.41
CA ALA A 107 11.61 15.23 -10.67
C ALA A 107 13.10 15.59 -10.44
N GLY A 108 14.05 14.72 -10.80
CA GLY A 108 15.48 14.94 -10.56
C GLY A 108 15.87 14.94 -9.07
N ARG A 109 15.13 14.21 -8.22
CA ARG A 109 15.26 14.23 -6.75
C ARG A 109 15.45 12.83 -6.14
N LEU A 110 16.09 11.92 -6.88
CA LEU A 110 16.33 10.54 -6.41
C LEU A 110 17.31 10.48 -5.24
N ASP A 111 18.23 11.44 -5.13
CA ASP A 111 19.25 11.53 -4.10
C ASP A 111 18.70 11.98 -2.72
N GLU A 112 17.51 12.58 -2.70
CA GLU A 112 16.87 13.05 -1.45
C GLU A 112 16.26 11.93 -0.61
N LEU A 113 16.05 10.75 -1.19
CA LEU A 113 15.46 9.57 -0.55
C LEU A 113 16.24 8.31 -0.93
N PRO A 114 16.55 7.41 0.03
CA PRO A 114 17.31 6.20 -0.24
C PRO A 114 16.43 5.12 -0.91
N LEU A 115 15.97 5.38 -2.15
CA LEU A 115 15.15 4.43 -2.90
C LEU A 115 16.02 3.46 -3.69
N PRO A 116 15.82 2.13 -3.52
CA PRO A 116 16.52 1.16 -4.36
C PRO A 116 16.04 1.27 -5.81
N LYS A 117 16.97 1.10 -6.75
CA LYS A 117 16.62 1.02 -8.18
C LYS A 117 15.67 -0.17 -8.40
N PRO A 118 14.50 0.03 -9.01
CA PRO A 118 13.55 -1.05 -9.21
C PRO A 118 14.12 -2.09 -10.20
N PRO A 119 13.74 -3.38 -10.07
CA PRO A 119 14.09 -4.39 -11.05
C PRO A 119 13.51 -4.02 -12.43
N PRO A 120 14.02 -4.61 -13.54
CA PRO A 120 13.48 -4.35 -14.87
C PRO A 120 11.99 -4.67 -14.95
N ALA A 121 11.27 -4.00 -15.86
CA ALA A 121 9.88 -4.32 -16.12
C ALA A 121 9.78 -5.76 -16.65
N TRP A 122 8.87 -6.54 -16.06
CA TRP A 122 8.52 -7.84 -16.60
C TRP A 122 8.01 -7.62 -18.03
N ARG A 123 8.75 -8.19 -19.00
CA ARG A 123 8.30 -8.28 -20.37
C ARG A 123 7.47 -9.55 -20.45
N HIS A 124 6.16 -9.43 -20.66
CA HIS A 124 5.41 -10.56 -21.18
C HIS A 124 5.94 -10.78 -22.60
N THR A 125 6.71 -11.85 -22.81
CA THR A 125 6.86 -12.43 -24.15
C THR A 125 5.44 -12.77 -24.61
N ALA A 126 5.00 -12.08 -25.66
CA ALA A 126 3.76 -12.38 -26.36
C ALA A 126 3.81 -13.79 -26.96
#